data_AF-A0A9E1NAG6-F1
#
_entry.id   AF-A0A9E1NAG6-F1
#
_cell.length_a   1.000
_cell.length_b   1.000
_cell.length_c   1.000
_cell.angle_alpha   90.00
_cell.angle_beta   90.00
_cell.angle_gamma   90.00
#
_symmetry.space_group_name_H-M   'P 1'
#
loop_
_entity.id
_entity.type
_entity.pdbx_description
1 polymer ?
#
loop_
_entity_poly.entity_id
_entity_poly.type
_entity_poly.pdbx_seq_one_letter_code
_entity_poly.pdbx_strand_id
1 'polypeptide(L)' 'MARVSEDEVLEALRRVGDPAREGNVVDLGMITGLAVRDGNVAFSIEIEAERAPEMESLRLACEQVVAGLPGALSVTA' A
#
# COMPACT_ATOMS: atom_id res chain seq x y z
N MET A 1 -6.16 -14.71 -17.16
CA MET A 1 -6.53 -14.00 -15.92
C MET A 1 -5.40 -13.04 -15.63
N ALA A 2 -5.69 -11.74 -15.61
CA ALA A 2 -4.67 -10.71 -15.36
C ALA A 2 -4.18 -10.85 -13.91
N ARG A 3 -2.85 -10.89 -13.73
CA ARG A 3 -2.23 -10.81 -12.41
C ARG A 3 -1.91 -9.34 -12.18
N VAL A 4 -2.22 -8.85 -10.99
CA VAL A 4 -1.80 -7.51 -10.58
C VAL A 4 -0.27 -7.44 -10.64
N SER A 5 0.27 -6.32 -11.08
CA SER A 5 1.71 -6.05 -11.15
C SER A 5 2.16 -5.10 -10.04
N GLU A 6 3.46 -5.11 -9.71
CA GLU A 6 4.02 -4.19 -8.71
C GLU A 6 3.78 -2.73 -9.08
N ASP A 7 3.86 -2.40 -10.36
CA ASP A 7 3.61 -1.06 -10.89
C ASP A 7 2.15 -0.63 -10.65
N GLU A 8 1.18 -1.51 -10.92
CA GLU A 8 -0.24 -1.24 -10.62
C GLU A 8 -0.50 -1.06 -9.13
N VAL A 9 0.17 -1.85 -8.28
CA VAL A 9 0.08 -1.69 -6.83
C VAL A 9 0.63 -0.34 -6.40
N LEU A 10 1.81 0.06 -6.89
CA LEU A 10 2.42 1.35 -6.57
C LEU A 10 1.54 2.52 -7.03
N GLU A 11 1.00 2.46 -8.25
CA GLU A 11 0.08 3.47 -8.76
C GLU A 11 -1.21 3.57 -7.92
N ALA A 12 -1.70 2.45 -7.42
CA ALA A 12 -2.85 2.43 -6.51
C ALA A 12 -2.50 3.06 -5.16
N LEU A 13 -1.35 2.69 -4.58
CA LEU A 13 -0.84 3.23 -3.32
C LEU A 13 -0.54 4.74 -3.40
N ARG A 14 -0.11 5.26 -4.56
CA ARG A 14 0.07 6.71 -4.79
C ARG A 14 -1.21 7.53 -4.59
N ARG A 15 -2.38 6.90 -4.67
CA ARG A 15 -3.68 7.57 -4.40
C ARG A 15 -3.92 7.78 -2.91
N VAL A 16 -3.18 7.09 -2.05
CA VAL A 16 -3.23 7.23 -0.61
C VAL A 16 -2.24 8.30 -0.17
N GLY A 17 -2.77 9.44 0.25
CA GLY A 17 -1.99 10.54 0.82
C GLY A 17 -1.61 10.27 2.27
N ASP A 18 -0.42 10.73 2.67
CA ASP A 18 -0.03 10.73 4.08
C ASP A 18 -0.75 11.90 4.80
N PRO A 19 -1.46 11.67 5.92
CA PRO A 19 -2.17 12.72 6.62
C PRO A 19 -1.25 13.71 7.36
N ALA A 20 0.01 13.34 7.60
CA ALA A 20 1.01 14.14 8.31
C ALA A 20 1.99 14.88 7.38
N ARG A 21 2.14 14.46 6.12
CA ARG A 21 3.06 15.04 5.13
C ARG A 21 2.33 15.33 3.82
N GLU A 22 2.69 16.45 3.17
CA GLU A 22 2.25 16.70 1.79
C GLU A 22 2.93 15.71 0.84
N GLY A 23 2.18 14.68 0.44
CA GLY A 23 2.65 13.64 -0.46
C GLY A 23 1.83 12.36 -0.36
N ASN A 24 2.25 11.34 -1.10
CA ASN A 24 1.71 9.99 -1.01
C ASN A 24 2.73 9.02 -0.43
N VAL A 25 2.26 7.89 0.09
CA VAL A 25 3.08 6.89 0.77
C VAL A 25 4.23 6.34 -0.09
N VAL A 26 4.08 6.36 -1.42
CA VAL A 26 5.08 5.88 -2.37
C VAL A 26 6.18 6.92 -2.60
N ASP A 27 5.80 8.17 -2.92
CA ASP A 27 6.74 9.26 -3.15
C ASP A 27 7.51 9.65 -1.88
N LEU A 28 6.89 9.43 -0.71
CA LEU A 28 7.54 9.60 0.59
C LEU A 28 8.50 8.45 0.93
N GLY A 29 8.58 7.40 0.10
CA GLY A 29 9.46 6.25 0.30
C GLY A 29 9.09 5.40 1.50
N MET A 30 7.82 5.40 1.91
CA MET A 30 7.35 4.69 3.10
C MET A 30 7.05 3.23 2.81
N ILE A 31 6.84 2.87 1.55
CA ILE A 31 6.53 1.50 1.14
C ILE A 31 7.83 0.74 0.88
N THR A 32 8.06 -0.32 1.65
CA THR A 32 9.20 -1.23 1.50
C THR A 32 8.73 -2.68 1.43
N GLY A 33 9.59 -3.56 0.90
CA GLY A 33 9.28 -4.99 0.84
C GLY A 33 8.05 -5.35 -0.02
N LEU A 34 7.68 -4.52 -1.00
CA LEU A 34 6.60 -4.84 -1.94
C LEU A 34 6.91 -6.15 -2.67
N ALA A 35 5.98 -7.08 -2.60
CA ALA A 35 6.06 -8.37 -3.27
C ALA A 35 4.68 -8.78 -3.77
N VAL A 36 4.61 -9.17 -5.04
CA VAL A 36 3.37 -9.64 -5.67
C VAL A 36 3.53 -11.09 -6.10
N ARG A 37 2.71 -11.99 -5.55
CA ARG A 37 2.79 -13.44 -5.78
C ARG A 37 1.41 -14.05 -6.01
N ASP A 38 1.14 -14.42 -7.27
CA ASP A 38 -0.12 -15.06 -7.69
C ASP A 38 -1.38 -14.33 -7.21
N GLY A 39 -1.35 -12.99 -7.24
CA GLY A 39 -2.45 -12.13 -6.77
C GLY A 39 -2.40 -11.79 -5.28
N ASN A 40 -1.49 -12.38 -4.51
CA ASN A 40 -1.22 -11.95 -3.14
C ASN A 40 -0.22 -10.80 -3.17
N VAL A 41 -0.60 -9.68 -2.57
CA VAL A 41 0.24 -8.48 -2.47
C VAL A 41 0.66 -8.32 -1.02
N ALA A 42 1.96 -8.25 -0.77
CA ALA A 42 2.51 -7.94 0.54
C ALA A 42 3.42 -6.72 0.41
N PHE A 43 3.29 -5.79 1.33
CA PHE A 43 4.22 -4.67 1.47
C PHE A 43 4.33 -4.30 2.95
N SER A 44 5.29 -3.46 3.28
CA SER A 44 5.51 -2.95 4.62
C SER A 44 5.54 -1.43 4.56
N ILE A 45 4.92 -0.80 5.55
CA ILE A 45 4.90 0.65 5.67
C ILE A 45 5.89 1.04 6.79
N GLU A 46 7.01 1.64 6.43
CA GLU A 46 7.99 2.14 7.40
C GLU A 46 7.49 3.45 8.02
N ILE A 47 7.20 3.38 9.32
CA ILE A 47 6.69 4.47 10.14
C ILE A 47 7.32 4.46 11.52
N GLU A 48 7.30 5.63 12.16
CA GLU A 48 7.68 5.76 13.57
C GLU A 48 6.58 5.17 14.46
N ALA A 49 6.97 4.46 15.54
CA ALA A 49 6.03 3.77 16.42
C ALA A 49 4.99 4.70 17.06
N GLU A 50 5.35 5.96 17.32
CA GLU A 50 4.43 6.97 17.87
C GLU A 50 3.31 7.34 16.90
N ARG A 51 3.51 7.15 15.60
CA ARG A 51 2.52 7.42 14.54
C ARG A 51 1.68 6.18 14.20
N ALA A 52 2.06 4.99 14.66
CA ALA A 52 1.33 3.75 14.39
C ALA A 52 -0.20 3.84 14.51
N PRO A 53 -0.80 4.43 15.57
CA PRO A 53 -2.25 4.52 15.69
C PRO A 53 -2.89 5.43 14.62
N GLU A 54 -2.23 6.51 14.21
CA GLU A 54 -2.71 7.41 13.15
C GLU A 54 -2.55 6.75 11.76
N MET A 55 -1.49 5.96 11.62
CA MET A 55 -1.17 5.24 10.39
C MET A 55 -2.01 3.99 10.18
N GLU A 56 -2.73 3.49 11.19
CA GLU A 56 -3.66 2.37 11.03
C GLU A 56 -4.76 2.70 10.00
N SER A 57 -5.27 3.94 10.02
CA SER A 57 -6.26 4.41 9.03
C SER A 57 -5.68 4.42 7.62
N LEU A 58 -4.41 4.84 7.49
CA LEU A 58 -3.71 4.87 6.21
C LEU A 58 -3.36 3.46 5.71
N ARG A 59 -2.98 2.56 6.62
CA ARG A 59 -2.76 1.13 6.34
C ARG A 59 -4.02 0.49 5.78
N LEU A 60 -5.17 0.70 6.44
CA LEU A 60 -6.47 0.24 5.95
C LEU A 60 -6.80 0.82 4.56
N ALA A 61 -6.55 2.10 4.34
CA ALA A 61 -6.76 2.72 3.03
C ALA A 61 -5.87 2.07 1.95
N CYS A 62 -4.59 1.82 2.24
CA CYS A 62 -3.68 1.13 1.34
C CYS A 62 -4.18 -0.29 1.01
N GLU A 63 -4.54 -1.07 2.03
CA GLU A 63 -5.09 -2.41 1.84
C GLU A 63 -6.35 -2.40 0.97
N GLN A 64 -7.28 -1.48 1.22
CA GLN A 64 -8.52 -1.37 0.44
C GLN A 64 -8.28 -1.00 -1.02
N VAL A 65 -7.39 -0.04 -1.28
CA VAL A 65 -7.12 0.43 -2.63
C VAL A 65 -6.44 -0.67 -3.46
N VAL A 66 -5.52 -1.43 -2.86
CA VAL A 66 -4.86 -2.56 -3.52
C VAL A 66 -5.80 -3.77 -3.65
N ALA A 67 -6.64 -4.04 -2.65
CA ALA A 67 -7.62 -5.13 -2.71
C ALA A 67 -8.69 -4.90 -3.77
N GLY A 68 -8.95 -3.64 -4.15
CA GLY A 68 -9.82 -3.28 -5.26
C GLY A 68 -9.20 -3.50 -6.65
N LEU A 69 -7.91 -3.82 -6.75
CA LEU A 69 -7.25 -4.01 -8.04
C LEU A 69 -7.68 -5.32 -8.71
N PRO A 70 -7.92 -5.31 -10.03
CA PRO A 70 -8.27 -6.52 -10.76
C PRO A 70 -7.09 -7.51 -10.74
N GLY A 71 -7.30 -8.65 -10.08
CA GLY A 71 -6.28 -9.70 -9.93
C GLY A 71 -5.57 -9.69 -8.57
N ALA A 72 -5.89 -8.76 -7.67
CA ALA A 72 -5.54 -8.87 -6.26
C ALA A 72 -6.49 -9.87 -5.57
N LEU A 73 -5.93 -10.86 -4.88
CA LEU A 73 -6.65 -11.87 -4.11
C LEU A 73 -6.59 -11.57 -2.62
N SER A 74 -5.43 -11.15 -2.14
CA SER A 74 -5.19 -10.83 -0.74
C SER A 74 -4.13 -9.75 -0.64
N VAL A 75 -4.28 -8.86 0.33
CA VAL A 75 -3.34 -7.77 0.59
C VAL A 75 -2.95 -7.80 2.06
N THR A 76 -1.66 -7.66 2.31
CA THR A 76 -1.09 -7.54 3.66
C THR A 76 -0.16 -6.33 3.70
N ALA A 77 -0.46 -5.37 4.58
CA ALA A 77 0.32 -4.16 4.82
C ALA A 77 0.91 -4.11 6.23
#